data_AF-A0A7W0WV40-F1
#
_entry.id   AF-A0A7W0WV40-F1
#
_cell.length_a   1.000
_cell.length_b   1.000
_cell.length_c   1.000
_cell.angle_alpha   90.00
_cell.angle_beta   90.00
_cell.angle_gamma   90.00
#
_symmetry.space_group_name_H-M   'P 1'
#
loop_
_entity.id
_entity.type
_entity.pdbx_description
1 polymer ?
#
loop_
_entity_poly.entity_id
_entity_poly.type
_entity_poly.pdbx_seq_one_letter_code
_entity_poly.pdbx_strand_id
1 'polypeptide(L)'
;PITRDGFDSWLAPDLDAIDVVLADVLARAGAAASDVDRVFATGGSSLVPVVRARLAARFGADRLVGGEELTSVAWGLAARAQQIW
;
A
#
# COMPACT_ATOMS: atom_id res chain seq x y z
N PRO A 1 19.61 -13.20 -18.00
CA PRO A 1 18.92 -11.89 -17.93
C PRO A 1 17.80 -11.98 -16.89
N ILE A 2 17.48 -10.89 -16.19
CA ILE A 2 16.37 -10.86 -15.22
C ILE A 2 15.11 -10.40 -15.96
N THR A 3 14.00 -11.12 -15.79
CA THR A 3 12.68 -10.76 -16.35
C THR A 3 11.79 -10.16 -15.26
N ARG A 4 10.74 -9.42 -15.66
CA ARG A 4 9.74 -8.90 -14.71
C ARG A 4 9.07 -10.03 -13.94
N ASP A 5 8.55 -11.03 -14.65
CA ASP A 5 7.89 -12.19 -14.03
C ASP A 5 8.83 -12.95 -13.08
N GLY A 6 10.12 -13.05 -13.44
CA GLY A 6 11.13 -13.65 -12.58
C GLY A 6 11.32 -12.86 -11.30
N PHE A 7 11.42 -11.52 -11.39
CA PHE A 7 11.50 -10.65 -10.23
C PHE A 7 10.23 -10.71 -9.36
N ASP A 8 9.05 -10.67 -9.99
CA ASP A 8 7.77 -10.74 -9.29
C ASP A 8 7.60 -12.08 -8.56
N SER A 9 8.11 -13.19 -9.12
CA SER A 9 8.14 -14.49 -8.45
C SER A 9 9.02 -14.51 -7.19
N TRP A 10 10.12 -13.75 -7.18
CA TRP A 10 11.00 -13.65 -6.01
C TRP A 10 10.34 -12.89 -4.86
N LEU A 11 9.41 -11.99 -5.17
CA LEU A 11 8.67 -11.22 -4.18
C LEU A 11 7.47 -11.95 -3.58
N ALA A 12 7.13 -13.17 -4.06
CA ALA A 12 5.97 -13.90 -3.56
C ALA A 12 5.95 -14.05 -2.01
N PRO A 13 7.06 -14.39 -1.33
CA PRO A 13 7.07 -14.47 0.14
C PRO A 13 6.78 -13.12 0.82
N ASP A 14 7.31 -12.02 0.29
CA ASP A 14 7.09 -10.67 0.83
C ASP A 14 5.63 -10.22 0.62
N LEU A 15 5.04 -10.55 -0.54
CA LEU A 15 3.65 -10.26 -0.84
C LEU A 15 2.70 -11.03 0.08
N ASP A 16 2.98 -12.31 0.33
CA ASP A 16 2.19 -13.13 1.25
C ASP A 16 2.31 -12.60 2.69
N ALA A 17 3.49 -12.15 3.11
CA ALA A 17 3.69 -11.54 4.42
C ALA A 17 2.88 -10.23 4.56
N ILE A 18 2.84 -9.39 3.52
CA ILE A 18 2.00 -8.18 3.48
C ILE A 18 0.53 -8.56 3.62
N ASP A 19 0.05 -9.57 2.90
CA ASP A 19 -1.35 -10.01 2.96
C ASP A 19 -1.75 -10.49 4.36
N VAL A 20 -0.86 -11.22 5.04
CA VAL A 20 -1.07 -11.67 6.44
C VAL A 20 -1.22 -10.46 7.37
N VAL A 21 -0.33 -9.47 7.26
CA VAL A 21 -0.40 -8.26 8.08
C VAL A 21 -1.69 -7.48 7.81
N LEU A 22 -2.07 -7.32 6.54
CA LEU A 22 -3.31 -6.62 6.18
C LEU A 22 -4.56 -7.36 6.69
N ALA A 23 -4.55 -8.70 6.70
CA ALA A 23 -5.62 -9.49 7.29
C ALA A 23 -5.72 -9.30 8.81
N ASP A 24 -4.60 -9.32 9.53
CA ASP A 24 -4.56 -9.06 10.97
C ASP A 24 -5.09 -7.66 11.32
N VAL A 25 -4.62 -6.63 10.62
CA VAL A 25 -5.06 -5.25 10.85
C VAL A 25 -6.57 -5.11 10.67
N LEU A 26 -7.11 -5.67 9.58
CA LEU A 26 -8.56 -5.61 9.31
C LEU A 26 -9.37 -6.39 10.36
N ALA A 27 -8.91 -7.58 10.75
CA ALA A 27 -9.54 -8.37 11.79
C ALA A 27 -9.58 -7.62 13.14
N ARG A 28 -8.46 -7.00 13.52
CA ARG A 28 -8.36 -6.20 14.76
C ARG A 28 -9.19 -4.93 14.72
N ALA A 29 -9.37 -4.34 13.54
CA ALA A 29 -10.25 -3.19 13.34
C ALA A 29 -11.74 -3.59 13.27
N GLY A 30 -12.06 -4.89 13.16
CA GLY A 30 -13.43 -5.35 12.94
C GLY A 30 -14.00 -4.90 11.60
N ALA A 31 -13.15 -4.69 10.59
CA ALA A 31 -13.52 -4.14 9.30
C ALA A 31 -13.26 -5.15 8.18
N ALA A 32 -14.11 -5.17 7.17
CA ALA A 32 -13.85 -5.86 5.91
C ALA A 32 -13.01 -4.96 4.98
N ALA A 33 -12.29 -5.57 4.03
CA ALA A 33 -11.57 -4.80 3.01
C ALA A 33 -12.51 -3.89 2.19
N SER A 34 -13.78 -4.31 2.02
CA SER A 34 -14.82 -3.53 1.37
C SER A 34 -15.20 -2.25 2.11
N ASP A 35 -14.88 -2.15 3.39
CA ASP A 35 -15.20 -0.98 4.22
C ASP A 35 -14.11 0.11 4.12
N VAL A 36 -13.00 -0.17 3.42
CA VAL A 36 -11.91 0.78 3.21
C VAL A 36 -12.21 1.66 2.00
N ASP A 37 -12.49 2.93 2.21
CA ASP A 37 -12.83 3.87 1.13
C ASP A 37 -11.63 4.27 0.25
N ARG A 38 -10.45 4.38 0.86
CA ARG A 38 -9.23 4.91 0.22
C ARG A 38 -8.00 4.13 0.70
N VAL A 39 -7.11 3.79 -0.22
CA VAL A 39 -5.83 3.15 0.06
C VAL A 39 -4.71 4.07 -0.40
N PHE A 40 -3.91 4.55 0.56
CA PHE A 40 -2.69 5.32 0.29
C PHE A 40 -1.50 4.42 0.55
N ALA A 41 -0.75 4.07 -0.50
CA ALA A 41 0.46 3.28 -0.35
C ALA A 41 1.67 4.22 -0.28
N THR A 42 2.47 4.14 0.77
CA THR A 42 3.63 5.03 0.99
C THR A 42 4.95 4.31 0.74
N GLY A 43 5.97 5.03 0.30
CA GLY A 43 7.32 4.54 0.05
C GLY A 43 7.53 3.96 -1.35
N GLY A 44 8.79 3.88 -1.79
CA GLY A 44 9.13 3.49 -3.17
C GLY A 44 8.69 2.08 -3.57
N SER A 45 8.70 1.11 -2.64
CA SER A 45 8.26 -0.26 -2.92
C SER A 45 6.78 -0.36 -3.30
N SER A 46 5.95 0.63 -2.93
CA SER A 46 4.56 0.69 -3.37
C SER A 46 4.39 0.99 -4.85
N LEU A 47 5.43 1.42 -5.56
CA LEU A 47 5.43 1.61 -7.01
C LEU A 47 5.73 0.31 -7.77
N VAL A 48 6.09 -0.78 -7.08
CA VAL A 48 6.31 -2.08 -7.70
C VAL A 48 4.97 -2.60 -8.27
N PRO A 49 4.89 -2.97 -9.56
CA PRO A 49 3.61 -3.32 -10.21
C PRO A 49 2.84 -4.43 -9.50
N VAL A 50 3.53 -5.51 -9.08
CA VAL A 50 2.87 -6.64 -8.41
C VAL A 50 2.33 -6.28 -7.02
N VAL A 51 2.98 -5.36 -6.30
CA VAL A 51 2.48 -4.83 -5.02
C VAL A 51 1.18 -4.04 -5.23
N ARG A 52 1.16 -3.14 -6.22
CA ARG A 52 -0.05 -2.37 -6.57
C ARG A 52 -1.19 -3.27 -7.02
N ALA A 53 -0.90 -4.27 -7.84
CA ALA A 53 -1.89 -5.23 -8.30
C ALA A 53 -2.50 -6.01 -7.12
N ARG A 54 -1.68 -6.42 -6.14
CA ARG A 54 -2.15 -7.12 -4.95
C ARG A 54 -3.07 -6.25 -4.08
N LEU A 55 -2.68 -4.98 -3.86
CA LEU A 55 -3.52 -4.01 -3.14
C LEU A 55 -4.83 -3.73 -3.88
N ALA A 56 -4.78 -3.54 -5.20
CA ALA A 56 -5.96 -3.33 -6.03
C ALA A 56 -6.90 -4.54 -6.03
N ALA A 57 -6.37 -5.76 -6.06
CA ALA A 57 -7.15 -6.98 -5.96
C ALA A 57 -7.85 -7.11 -4.61
N ARG A 58 -7.21 -6.66 -3.52
CA ARG A 58 -7.77 -6.72 -2.17
C ARG A 58 -8.81 -5.64 -1.88
N PHE A 59 -8.54 -4.40 -2.27
CA PHE A 59 -9.32 -3.24 -1.85
C PHE A 59 -10.16 -2.61 -2.97
N GLY A 60 -9.90 -2.93 -4.24
CA GLY A 60 -10.49 -2.27 -5.41
C GLY A 60 -9.54 -1.25 -6.01
N ALA A 61 -9.36 -1.32 -7.33
CA ALA A 61 -8.41 -0.46 -8.06
C ALA A 61 -8.79 1.03 -8.01
N ASP A 62 -10.08 1.34 -7.95
CA ASP A 62 -10.66 2.67 -7.81
C ASP A 62 -10.35 3.33 -6.46
N ARG A 63 -10.00 2.54 -5.45
CA ARG A 63 -9.71 3.02 -4.09
C ARG A 63 -8.24 3.36 -3.88
N LEU A 64 -7.34 2.89 -4.76
CA LEU A 64 -5.92 3.19 -4.67
C LEU A 64 -5.66 4.63 -5.10
N VAL A 65 -5.10 5.42 -4.18
CA VAL A 65 -4.64 6.79 -4.44
C VAL A 65 -3.15 6.75 -4.72
N GLY A 66 -2.70 7.45 -5.77
CA GLY A 66 -1.29 7.56 -6.14
C GLY A 66 -0.85 9.00 -6.40
N GLY A 67 0.44 9.18 -6.67
CA GLY A 67 1.06 10.46 -7.05
C GLY A 67 1.91 11.12 -5.97
N GLU A 68 1.89 10.61 -4.74
CA GLU A 68 2.56 11.18 -3.56
C GLU A 68 3.26 10.09 -2.72
N GLU A 69 3.55 8.93 -3.30
CA GLU A 69 4.06 7.77 -2.55
C GLU A 69 5.40 8.09 -1.85
N LEU A 70 6.23 8.96 -2.41
CA LEU A 70 7.54 9.34 -1.86
C LEU A 70 7.50 10.58 -0.95
N THR A 71 6.45 11.40 -1.05
CA THR A 71 6.37 12.73 -0.44
C THR A 71 5.25 12.87 0.60
N SER A 72 4.27 11.97 0.58
CA SER A 72 3.09 11.96 1.47
C SER A 72 3.44 12.12 2.96
N VAL A 73 4.46 11.41 3.45
CA VAL A 73 4.89 11.51 4.85
C VAL A 73 5.47 12.90 5.15
N ALA A 74 6.31 13.43 4.27
CA ALA A 74 6.90 14.76 4.44
C ALA A 74 5.83 15.86 4.43
N TRP A 75 4.85 15.76 3.53
CA TRP A 75 3.70 16.67 3.50
C TRP A 75 2.87 16.60 4.78
N GLY A 76 2.60 15.40 5.29
CA GLY A 76 1.87 15.22 6.56
C GLY A 76 2.58 15.89 7.74
N LEU A 77 3.91 15.76 7.82
CA LEU A 77 4.72 16.43 8.85
C LEU A 77 4.70 17.95 8.71
N ALA A 78 4.84 18.47 7.48
CA ALA A 78 4.79 19.91 7.21
C ALA A 78 3.41 20.51 7.56
N ALA A 79 2.32 19.84 7.17
CA ALA A 79 0.96 20.25 7.51
C ALA A 79 0.74 20.23 9.04
N ARG A 80 1.30 19.24 9.73
CA ARG A 80 1.21 19.19 11.20
C ARG A 80 1.97 20.34 11.86
N ALA A 81 3.14 20.70 11.34
CA ALA A 81 3.89 21.85 11.84
C ALA A 81 3.05 23.13 11.72
N GLN A 82 2.45 23.42 10.56
CA GLN A 82 1.61 24.62 10.36
C GLN A 82 0.41 24.74 11.31
N GLN A 83 -0.04 23.65 11.95
CA GLN A 83 -1.14 23.69 12.92
C GLN A 83 -0.69 23.99 14.35
N ILE A 84 0.58 23.76 14.66
CA ILE A 84 1.13 23.90 16.02
C ILE A 84 1.89 25.22 16.18
N TRP A 85 2.39 25.79 15.08
CA TRP A 85 3.15 27.03 15.04
C TRP A 85 2.29 28.21 14.59
#